data_AF-A0A0K3CPS9-F1
#
_entry.id   AF-A0A0K3CPS9-F1
#
_cell.length_a   1.000
_cell.length_b   1.000
_cell.length_c   1.000
_cell.angle_alpha   90.00
_cell.angle_beta   90.00
_cell.angle_gamma   90.00
#
_symmetry.space_group_name_H-M   'P 1'
#
loop_
_entity.id
_entity.type
_entity.pdbx_description
1 polymer ?
#
loop_
_entity_poly.entity_id
_entity_poly.type
_entity_poly.pdbx_seq_one_letter_code
_entity_poly.pdbx_strand_id
1 'polypeptide(L)'
;MSAEDAESSPDLPAAPSPAFAAHLDRFRLVSPTSRHSTPPASIDVTQDTKQEAEKHTPRKAPARLRRQSTGTPPRPDGTSAHFKREGEDADAASVDGPSPRKRKKKPARPYADPSQYADLGDNPLPDYLRDGLDLLLCGINPGVKSAQSGFHYANPTNHFWSCLSESGLTDRRLHPSEGPLLPNYGIGSTNLVQRPSAEMSEISNDEMKERVPFLLQKVVRYKPRILAFVGMKICEVVMRYLHNLPKTEVVSASSSPSSSPSKGRRKAMPKVKIGLQAATISYPPDVKPEDGGAEEARQKTFIWCLPSTSARVVEYQLIDKIKIWKLLKADLDQLKGFSSPSLDLPEGTVDYPAELLFPASSGTPDAVPTRGSAFRVTLVKMEDIKPSPADEETTVAEGDVIEGAAMKQDEDE
;
A
#
# COMPACT_ATOMS: atom_id res chain seq x y z
N MET A 1 23.69 14.53 67.32
CA MET A 1 22.28 14.98 67.27
C MET A 1 21.98 15.16 65.79
N SER A 2 21.69 14.10 65.02
CA SER A 2 20.52 13.20 65.14
C SER A 2 19.23 13.96 64.80
N ALA A 3 18.36 13.57 63.87
CA ALA A 3 18.40 12.53 62.82
C ALA A 3 17.37 12.95 61.71
N GLU A 4 16.90 12.22 60.69
CA GLU A 4 16.91 10.79 60.28
C GLU A 4 16.99 10.69 58.73
N ASP A 5 17.37 9.52 58.18
CA ASP A 5 17.31 9.22 56.73
C ASP A 5 15.89 8.84 56.27
N ALA A 6 15.55 9.10 55.01
CA ALA A 6 14.35 8.55 54.37
C ALA A 6 14.54 8.38 52.84
N GLU A 7 14.99 7.19 52.42
CA GLU A 7 14.96 6.77 51.01
C GLU A 7 13.51 6.54 50.55
N SER A 8 13.12 7.12 49.41
CA SER A 8 11.82 6.82 48.79
C SER A 8 11.95 5.66 47.78
N SER A 9 11.49 4.47 48.17
CA SER A 9 11.34 3.34 47.25
C SER A 9 10.35 3.64 46.10
N PRO A 10 10.60 3.18 44.87
CA PRO A 10 9.65 3.32 43.77
C PRO A 10 8.48 2.33 43.90
N ASP A 11 7.25 2.84 43.71
CA ASP A 11 6.01 2.07 43.72
C ASP A 11 6.03 0.95 42.65
N LEU A 12 5.78 -0.30 43.08
CA LEU A 12 5.50 -1.40 42.15
C LEU A 12 4.06 -1.26 41.61
N PRO A 13 3.83 -1.47 40.31
CA PRO A 13 2.50 -1.30 39.73
C PRO A 13 1.49 -2.29 40.33
N ALA A 14 0.36 -1.77 40.78
CA ALA A 14 -0.71 -2.55 41.38
C ALA A 14 -1.16 -3.71 40.48
N ALA A 15 -1.38 -4.88 41.07
CA ALA A 15 -1.79 -6.08 40.36
C ALA A 15 -3.08 -5.85 39.54
N PRO A 16 -3.19 -6.40 38.31
CA PRO A 16 -4.36 -6.20 37.47
C PRO A 16 -5.62 -6.74 38.13
N SER A 17 -6.76 -6.05 37.90
CA SER A 17 -8.05 -6.50 38.43
C SER A 17 -8.39 -7.91 37.93
N PRO A 18 -9.17 -8.72 38.69
CA PRO A 18 -9.53 -10.08 38.27
C PRO A 18 -10.20 -10.14 36.89
N ALA A 19 -10.97 -9.11 36.52
CA ALA A 19 -11.59 -8.98 35.20
C ALA A 19 -10.57 -8.73 34.07
N PHE A 20 -9.46 -8.04 34.34
CA PHE A 20 -8.37 -7.83 33.37
C PHE A 20 -7.48 -9.08 33.26
N ALA A 21 -7.20 -9.76 34.38
CA ALA A 21 -6.49 -11.04 34.38
C ALA A 21 -7.24 -12.10 33.55
N ALA A 22 -8.55 -12.25 33.75
CA ALA A 22 -9.40 -13.14 32.96
C ALA A 22 -9.50 -12.75 31.47
N HIS A 23 -9.28 -11.46 31.14
CA HIS A 23 -9.22 -11.02 29.75
C HIS A 23 -7.91 -11.46 29.07
N LEU A 24 -6.78 -11.44 29.80
CA LEU A 24 -5.48 -11.88 29.29
C LEU A 24 -5.40 -13.40 29.09
N ASP A 25 -6.04 -14.20 29.94
CA ASP A 25 -6.11 -15.67 29.76
C ASP A 25 -6.71 -16.09 28.41
N ARG A 26 -7.61 -15.27 27.84
CA ARG A 26 -8.21 -15.51 26.52
C ARG A 26 -7.22 -15.39 25.35
N PHE A 27 -6.04 -14.81 25.58
CA PHE A 27 -4.99 -14.63 24.58
C PHE A 27 -3.74 -15.50 24.83
N ARG A 28 -3.77 -16.38 25.85
CA ARG A 28 -2.72 -17.38 26.03
C ARG A 28 -2.85 -18.47 24.96
N LEU A 29 -2.01 -18.37 23.93
CA LEU A 29 -1.78 -19.43 22.96
C LEU A 29 -1.25 -20.68 23.69
N VAL A 30 -1.97 -21.79 23.57
CA VAL A 30 -1.52 -23.09 24.06
C VAL A 30 -0.50 -23.63 23.05
N SER A 31 0.78 -23.57 23.40
CA SER A 31 1.83 -24.29 22.66
C SER A 31 1.58 -25.81 22.78
N PRO A 32 1.61 -26.57 21.67
CA PRO A 32 1.40 -28.01 21.72
C PRO A 32 2.59 -28.68 22.44
N THR A 33 2.32 -29.31 23.58
CA THR A 33 3.35 -30.05 24.32
C THR A 33 3.79 -31.29 23.53
N SER A 34 5.10 -31.39 23.34
CA SER A 34 5.76 -32.59 22.82
C SER A 34 5.38 -33.82 23.63
N ARG A 35 5.05 -34.93 22.96
CA ARG A 35 4.84 -36.22 23.62
C ARG A 35 6.17 -36.97 23.65
N HIS A 36 6.60 -37.34 24.85
CA HIS A 36 7.80 -38.16 25.04
C HIS A 36 7.64 -39.55 24.41
N SER A 37 8.77 -40.05 23.92
CA SER A 37 8.95 -41.40 23.37
C SER A 37 9.27 -42.41 24.48
N THR A 38 8.79 -43.65 24.32
CA THR A 38 9.25 -44.85 25.05
C THR A 38 9.28 -46.06 24.08
N PRO A 39 10.10 -47.09 24.37
CA PRO A 39 10.93 -47.78 23.36
C PRO A 39 10.30 -49.03 22.69
N PRO A 40 10.92 -49.59 21.62
CA PRO A 40 10.32 -50.64 20.80
C PRO A 40 10.51 -52.06 21.35
N ALA A 41 9.61 -52.96 20.93
CA ALA A 41 9.80 -54.40 20.97
C ALA A 41 10.21 -54.93 19.58
N SER A 42 11.05 -55.96 19.56
CA SER A 42 11.76 -56.51 18.40
C SER A 42 11.12 -57.80 17.84
N ILE A 43 11.77 -58.41 16.83
CA ILE A 43 11.53 -59.76 16.23
C ILE A 43 10.45 -59.75 15.11
N ASP A 44 10.64 -60.30 13.89
CA ASP A 44 11.80 -61.00 13.28
C ASP A 44 11.96 -60.74 11.75
N VAL A 45 13.05 -61.26 11.20
CA VAL A 45 13.46 -61.21 9.78
C VAL A 45 12.85 -62.34 8.94
N THR A 46 12.53 -62.08 7.67
CA THR A 46 12.83 -63.04 6.57
C THR A 46 12.84 -62.38 5.19
N GLN A 47 13.59 -62.99 4.27
CA GLN A 47 13.76 -62.64 2.85
C GLN A 47 12.45 -62.95 2.06
N ASP A 48 12.27 -62.71 0.76
CA ASP A 48 13.21 -62.74 -0.37
C ASP A 48 12.66 -62.03 -1.64
N THR A 49 13.23 -62.31 -2.80
CA THR A 49 13.32 -61.44 -3.98
C THR A 49 12.39 -61.83 -5.15
N LYS A 50 12.25 -60.91 -6.13
CA LYS A 50 12.03 -61.11 -7.59
C LYS A 50 10.62 -61.34 -8.18
N GLN A 51 10.35 -60.59 -9.29
CA GLN A 51 9.72 -60.96 -10.59
C GLN A 51 8.34 -61.69 -10.58
N GLU A 52 7.43 -61.58 -11.57
CA GLU A 52 7.44 -60.98 -12.91
C GLU A 52 5.99 -60.60 -13.35
N ALA A 53 5.79 -60.18 -14.61
CA ALA A 53 4.49 -59.80 -15.17
C ALA A 53 3.76 -60.95 -15.88
N GLU A 54 2.41 -60.87 -16.00
CA GLU A 54 1.68 -60.96 -17.29
C GLU A 54 0.14 -60.89 -17.13
N LYS A 55 -0.56 -60.82 -18.27
CA LYS A 55 -2.00 -60.50 -18.39
C LYS A 55 -2.91 -61.72 -18.21
N HIS A 56 -4.18 -61.51 -17.85
CA HIS A 56 -5.31 -61.97 -18.69
C HIS A 56 -6.67 -61.37 -18.29
N THR A 57 -7.50 -61.09 -19.31
CA THR A 57 -8.96 -60.89 -19.26
C THR A 57 -9.62 -62.01 -20.11
N PRO A 58 -10.96 -62.16 -20.32
CA PRO A 58 -12.09 -61.31 -19.89
C PRO A 58 -13.41 -62.04 -19.46
N ARG A 59 -14.47 -61.23 -19.23
CA ARG A 59 -15.87 -61.40 -19.76
C ARG A 59 -16.97 -61.99 -18.86
N LYS A 60 -17.96 -61.14 -18.49
CA LYS A 60 -19.37 -61.16 -19.02
C LYS A 60 -20.23 -60.00 -18.47
N ALA A 61 -21.13 -59.48 -19.32
CA ALA A 61 -22.26 -58.57 -18.99
C ALA A 61 -23.60 -59.32 -19.28
N PRO A 62 -24.85 -58.82 -19.02
CA PRO A 62 -25.44 -57.50 -19.37
C PRO A 62 -26.20 -56.85 -18.17
N ALA A 63 -27.13 -55.87 -18.22
CA ALA A 63 -27.68 -54.94 -19.24
C ALA A 63 -28.12 -53.64 -18.50
N ARG A 64 -27.92 -52.41 -18.99
CA ARG A 64 -28.63 -51.63 -20.03
C ARG A 64 -30.06 -51.13 -19.67
N LEU A 65 -30.16 -49.87 -19.24
CA LEU A 65 -31.15 -48.91 -19.76
C LEU A 65 -30.57 -47.48 -19.82
N ARG A 66 -31.25 -46.56 -20.51
CA ARG A 66 -30.63 -45.43 -21.24
C ARG A 66 -31.51 -44.17 -21.23
N ARG A 67 -30.89 -42.99 -21.05
CA ARG A 67 -31.21 -41.63 -21.62
C ARG A 67 -30.29 -40.60 -20.92
N GLN A 68 -29.42 -39.79 -21.56
CA GLN A 68 -29.63 -38.74 -22.59
C GLN A 68 -30.72 -37.74 -22.18
N SER A 69 -30.56 -36.40 -22.18
CA SER A 69 -29.47 -35.44 -22.46
C SER A 69 -30.10 -34.03 -22.25
N THR A 70 -29.46 -32.98 -21.74
CA THR A 70 -28.65 -31.94 -22.44
C THR A 70 -28.47 -30.75 -21.47
N GLY A 71 -27.62 -29.76 -21.80
CA GLY A 71 -27.81 -28.37 -21.33
C GLY A 71 -26.75 -27.80 -20.36
N THR A 72 -25.81 -27.04 -20.92
CA THR A 72 -24.92 -26.13 -20.20
C THR A 72 -25.69 -24.89 -19.69
N PRO A 73 -25.45 -24.38 -18.46
CA PRO A 73 -25.81 -23.01 -18.08
C PRO A 73 -24.59 -22.05 -18.12
N PRO A 74 -24.80 -20.74 -18.36
CA PRO A 74 -23.73 -19.78 -18.65
C PRO A 74 -23.19 -19.03 -17.41
N ARG A 75 -22.13 -18.22 -17.64
CA ARG A 75 -21.64 -17.18 -16.70
C ARG A 75 -22.74 -16.18 -16.33
N PRO A 76 -22.67 -15.54 -15.15
CA PRO A 76 -23.23 -14.23 -14.92
C PRO A 76 -22.16 -13.13 -15.10
N ASP A 77 -22.31 -12.31 -16.13
CA ASP A 77 -21.83 -10.92 -16.07
C ASP A 77 -22.72 -10.12 -15.10
N GLY A 78 -22.16 -9.09 -14.47
CA GLY A 78 -22.87 -8.36 -13.42
C GLY A 78 -23.88 -7.33 -13.92
N THR A 79 -24.86 -7.01 -13.09
CA THR A 79 -25.35 -5.62 -12.92
C THR A 79 -26.06 -5.47 -11.57
N SER A 80 -26.16 -4.23 -11.10
CA SER A 80 -26.78 -3.85 -9.83
C SER A 80 -28.28 -4.12 -9.78
N ALA A 81 -28.78 -4.71 -8.70
CA ALA A 81 -30.20 -4.68 -8.35
C ALA A 81 -30.41 -4.41 -6.85
N HIS A 82 -31.33 -3.50 -6.54
CA HIS A 82 -31.82 -3.23 -5.19
C HIS A 82 -32.40 -4.52 -4.56
N PHE A 83 -31.86 -4.95 -3.42
CA PHE A 83 -32.62 -5.84 -2.52
C PHE A 83 -33.63 -5.02 -1.72
N LYS A 84 -34.83 -4.82 -2.30
CA LYS A 84 -36.04 -4.51 -1.56
C LYS A 84 -36.70 -5.84 -1.21
N ARG A 85 -36.70 -6.23 0.07
CA ARG A 85 -37.34 -7.46 0.55
C ARG A 85 -38.63 -7.07 1.25
N GLU A 86 -39.75 -7.20 0.54
CA GLU A 86 -41.05 -7.33 1.17
C GLU A 86 -41.18 -8.79 1.66
N GLY A 87 -41.86 -8.98 2.79
CA GLY A 87 -41.78 -10.21 3.57
C GLY A 87 -42.98 -11.13 3.40
N GLU A 88 -42.83 -12.34 3.91
CA GLU A 88 -43.91 -13.27 4.27
C GLU A 88 -43.52 -13.95 5.60
N ASP A 89 -44.54 -14.32 6.38
CA ASP A 89 -44.43 -14.58 7.82
C ASP A 89 -43.82 -15.93 8.19
N ALA A 90 -43.19 -15.96 9.37
CA ALA A 90 -42.94 -17.18 10.13
C ALA A 90 -42.88 -16.85 11.64
N ASP A 91 -43.88 -17.33 12.38
CA ASP A 91 -43.93 -17.23 13.85
C ASP A 91 -42.71 -17.88 14.51
N ALA A 92 -42.01 -17.12 15.35
CA ALA A 92 -41.05 -17.64 16.33
C ALA A 92 -41.01 -16.74 17.56
N ALA A 93 -41.04 -17.37 18.74
CA ALA A 93 -41.36 -16.70 20.00
C ALA A 93 -40.38 -15.59 20.43
N SER A 94 -40.93 -14.61 21.15
CA SER A 94 -40.23 -13.44 21.68
C SER A 94 -39.15 -13.79 22.71
N VAL A 95 -37.93 -13.31 22.47
CA VAL A 95 -36.90 -13.15 23.51
C VAL A 95 -36.53 -11.67 23.55
N ASP A 96 -37.01 -10.98 24.59
CA ASP A 96 -36.97 -9.52 24.67
C ASP A 96 -35.58 -9.01 25.10
N GLY A 97 -34.64 -9.02 24.14
CA GLY A 97 -33.29 -8.51 24.29
C GLY A 97 -33.21 -7.03 23.91
N PRO A 98 -32.59 -6.14 24.72
CA PRO A 98 -32.54 -4.72 24.41
C PRO A 98 -31.77 -4.44 23.12
N SER A 99 -32.49 -3.99 22.10
CA SER A 99 -31.94 -3.65 20.78
C SER A 99 -30.71 -2.71 20.90
N PRO A 100 -29.59 -2.99 20.22
CA PRO A 100 -28.37 -2.22 20.36
C PRO A 100 -28.58 -0.78 19.88
N ARG A 101 -28.63 0.17 20.82
CA ARG A 101 -28.79 1.60 20.53
C ARG A 101 -27.72 2.04 19.53
N LYS A 102 -28.14 2.46 18.33
CA LYS A 102 -27.25 3.02 17.29
C LYS A 102 -26.42 4.15 17.91
N ARG A 103 -25.12 3.90 18.15
CA ARG A 103 -24.20 4.91 18.69
C ARG A 103 -24.21 6.11 17.76
N LYS A 104 -24.54 7.29 18.28
CA LYS A 104 -24.49 8.55 17.52
C LYS A 104 -23.07 8.70 16.94
N LYS A 105 -22.94 8.83 15.62
CA LYS A 105 -21.64 9.11 14.98
C LYS A 105 -21.11 10.41 15.58
N LYS A 106 -19.85 10.41 16.03
CA LYS A 106 -19.17 11.66 16.40
C LYS A 106 -19.11 12.56 15.16
N PRO A 107 -19.33 13.88 15.28
CA PRO A 107 -19.17 14.79 14.16
C PRO A 107 -17.73 14.75 13.65
N ALA A 108 -17.55 14.99 12.35
CA ALA A 108 -16.23 15.18 11.77
C ALA A 108 -15.55 16.40 12.42
N ARG A 109 -14.24 16.32 12.63
CA ARG A 109 -13.48 17.43 13.20
C ARG A 109 -13.39 18.59 12.20
N PRO A 110 -13.50 19.86 12.64
CA PRO A 110 -13.28 21.01 11.78
C PRO A 110 -11.80 21.11 11.37
N TYR A 111 -11.47 22.07 10.51
CA TYR A 111 -10.09 22.45 10.22
C TYR A 111 -9.31 22.67 11.53
N ALA A 112 -8.11 22.09 11.63
CA ALA A 112 -7.19 22.33 12.74
C ALA A 112 -6.02 23.17 12.24
N ASP A 113 -5.77 24.29 12.92
CA ASP A 113 -4.60 25.12 12.68
C ASP A 113 -3.31 24.31 12.88
N PRO A 114 -2.24 24.52 12.08
CA PRO A 114 -0.99 23.78 12.23
C PRO A 114 -0.37 23.85 13.62
N SER A 115 -0.55 24.96 14.35
CA SER A 115 -0.05 25.14 15.72
C SER A 115 -0.59 24.11 16.72
N GLN A 116 -1.76 23.50 16.45
CA GLN A 116 -2.35 22.44 17.28
C GLN A 116 -1.48 21.16 17.34
N TYR A 117 -0.55 20.99 16.40
CA TYR A 117 0.34 19.82 16.31
C TYR A 117 1.82 20.22 16.21
N ALA A 118 2.19 21.43 16.67
CA ALA A 118 3.55 21.95 16.58
C ALA A 118 4.59 21.08 17.34
N ASP A 119 4.15 20.38 18.40
CA ASP A 119 4.95 19.41 19.15
C ASP A 119 5.39 18.19 18.32
N LEU A 120 4.68 17.91 17.23
CA LEU A 120 4.96 16.82 16.30
C LEU A 120 5.83 17.25 15.11
N GLY A 121 6.15 18.54 14.98
CA GLY A 121 6.97 19.11 13.91
C GLY A 121 6.26 19.24 12.54
N ASP A 122 6.81 20.10 11.67
CA ASP A 122 6.18 20.47 10.40
C ASP A 122 6.24 19.38 9.30
N ASN A 123 7.25 18.51 9.34
CA ASN A 123 7.43 17.41 8.41
C ASN A 123 8.10 16.19 9.09
N PRO A 124 7.37 15.46 9.95
CA PRO A 124 7.93 14.37 10.76
C PRO A 124 8.09 13.04 10.01
N LEU A 125 7.61 12.93 8.77
CA LEU A 125 7.79 11.74 7.94
C LEU A 125 8.76 12.05 6.78
N PRO A 126 9.90 11.34 6.67
CA PRO A 126 10.69 11.36 5.44
C PRO A 126 9.89 10.68 4.32
N ASP A 127 10.07 11.13 3.08
CA ASP A 127 9.57 10.39 1.91
C ASP A 127 10.52 9.22 1.61
N TYR A 128 9.96 8.08 1.19
CA TYR A 128 10.73 6.95 0.68
C TYR A 128 10.71 7.01 -0.85
N LEU A 129 11.79 7.54 -1.44
CA LEU A 129 11.91 7.82 -2.87
C LEU A 129 13.25 7.33 -3.43
N ARG A 130 13.22 6.80 -4.65
CA ARG A 130 14.36 6.33 -5.43
C ARG A 130 14.04 6.54 -6.91
N ASP A 131 15.04 6.64 -7.77
CA ASP A 131 14.82 6.61 -9.22
C ASP A 131 14.39 5.18 -9.65
N GLY A 132 13.53 5.06 -10.68
CA GLY A 132 13.09 3.76 -11.20
C GLY A 132 12.01 3.04 -10.38
N LEU A 133 11.18 3.78 -9.63
CA LEU A 133 10.06 3.20 -8.89
C LEU A 133 9.00 2.59 -9.82
N ASP A 134 8.55 1.40 -9.49
CA ASP A 134 7.37 0.78 -10.10
C ASP A 134 6.08 1.47 -9.58
N LEU A 135 6.03 1.76 -8.27
CA LEU A 135 4.83 2.28 -7.61
C LEU A 135 5.19 3.40 -6.62
N LEU A 136 4.54 4.55 -6.70
CA LEU A 136 4.60 5.61 -5.68
C LEU A 136 3.26 5.72 -4.95
N LEU A 137 3.23 5.32 -3.68
CA LEU A 137 2.06 5.42 -2.81
C LEU A 137 2.00 6.82 -2.17
N CYS A 138 1.00 7.62 -2.55
CA CYS A 138 0.76 8.94 -1.99
C CYS A 138 -0.36 8.89 -0.93
N GLY A 139 0.03 9.01 0.34
CA GLY A 139 -0.88 9.24 1.45
C GLY A 139 -1.40 10.67 1.52
N ILE A 140 -2.27 10.91 2.50
CA ILE A 140 -2.85 12.23 2.76
C ILE A 140 -1.82 13.11 3.45
N ASN A 141 -1.49 12.74 4.70
CA ASN A 141 -0.62 13.44 5.63
C ASN A 141 -0.22 12.49 6.79
N PRO A 142 0.78 12.84 7.61
CA PRO A 142 1.08 12.11 8.84
C PRO A 142 -0.09 12.12 9.83
N GLY A 143 -0.67 10.96 10.11
CA GLY A 143 -1.53 10.80 11.29
C GLY A 143 -0.71 10.92 12.58
N VAL A 144 -1.26 11.45 13.68
CA VAL A 144 -0.55 11.65 14.98
C VAL A 144 0.43 10.53 15.35
N LYS A 145 0.00 9.25 15.33
CA LYS A 145 0.89 8.12 15.69
C LYS A 145 2.08 7.93 14.73
N SER A 146 1.87 8.22 13.44
CA SER A 146 2.92 8.21 12.42
C SER A 146 3.90 9.36 12.61
N ALA A 147 3.39 10.56 12.91
CA ALA A 147 4.23 11.71 13.22
C ALA A 147 5.10 11.46 14.46
N GLN A 148 4.51 10.95 15.55
CA GLN A 148 5.22 10.58 16.78
C GLN A 148 6.30 9.51 16.59
N SER A 149 6.14 8.58 15.63
CA SER A 149 7.08 7.48 15.43
C SER A 149 8.04 7.69 14.24
N GLY A 150 7.91 8.76 13.47
CA GLY A 150 8.67 8.97 12.23
C GLY A 150 8.38 7.97 11.10
N PHE A 151 7.31 7.16 11.20
CA PHE A 151 7.04 6.06 10.26
C PHE A 151 5.66 6.16 9.59
N HIS A 152 5.62 5.93 8.27
CA HIS A 152 4.36 5.93 7.51
C HIS A 152 3.39 4.83 8.00
N TYR A 153 2.10 5.18 8.07
CA TYR A 153 0.99 4.27 8.43
C TYR A 153 1.19 3.48 9.75
N ALA A 154 1.83 4.07 10.76
CA ALA A 154 2.27 3.40 11.98
C ALA A 154 1.17 3.20 13.05
N ASN A 155 -0.07 3.61 12.77
CA ASN A 155 -1.20 3.30 13.67
C ASN A 155 -1.58 1.82 13.51
N PRO A 156 -1.67 1.02 14.59
CA PRO A 156 -2.00 -0.42 14.50
C PRO A 156 -3.34 -0.75 13.83
N THR A 157 -4.28 0.21 13.82
CA THR A 157 -5.58 0.08 13.12
C THR A 157 -5.52 0.46 11.63
N ASN A 158 -4.35 0.85 11.12
CA ASN A 158 -4.18 1.15 9.70
C ASN A 158 -3.93 -0.14 8.90
N HIS A 159 -4.74 -0.36 7.87
CA HIS A 159 -4.67 -1.59 7.07
C HIS A 159 -3.51 -1.60 6.06
N PHE A 160 -2.76 -0.51 5.89
CA PHE A 160 -1.73 -0.36 4.83
C PHE A 160 -0.77 -1.54 4.74
N TRP A 161 -0.09 -1.88 5.84
CA TRP A 161 0.92 -2.95 5.84
C TRP A 161 0.32 -4.34 5.57
N SER A 162 -0.91 -4.59 6.03
CA SER A 162 -1.67 -5.80 5.64
C SER A 162 -2.04 -5.80 4.17
N CYS A 163 -2.58 -4.70 3.64
CA CYS A 163 -2.96 -4.60 2.24
C CYS A 163 -1.75 -4.75 1.29
N LEU A 164 -0.58 -4.25 1.70
CA LEU A 164 0.66 -4.38 0.94
C LEU A 164 1.12 -5.84 0.82
N SER A 165 1.18 -6.58 1.93
CA SER A 165 1.61 -7.99 1.91
C SER A 165 0.53 -8.93 1.37
N GLU A 166 -0.73 -8.77 1.80
CA GLU A 166 -1.82 -9.68 1.42
C GLU A 166 -2.30 -9.47 -0.04
N SER A 167 -1.89 -8.36 -0.69
CA SER A 167 -2.00 -8.20 -2.14
C SER A 167 -0.83 -8.82 -2.92
N GLY A 168 0.30 -9.11 -2.27
CA GLY A 168 1.52 -9.61 -2.88
C GLY A 168 2.43 -8.52 -3.46
N LEU A 169 2.24 -7.24 -3.10
CA LEU A 169 3.18 -6.16 -3.45
C LEU A 169 4.47 -6.23 -2.63
N THR A 170 4.43 -6.85 -1.45
CA THR A 170 5.59 -7.34 -0.71
C THR A 170 5.44 -8.84 -0.45
N ASP A 171 6.56 -9.53 -0.30
CA ASP A 171 6.67 -10.97 -0.03
C ASP A 171 6.19 -11.34 1.39
N ARG A 172 6.49 -10.48 2.36
CA ARG A 172 6.01 -10.56 3.74
C ARG A 172 5.38 -9.25 4.21
N ARG A 173 4.76 -9.29 5.40
CA ARG A 173 4.28 -8.09 6.09
C ARG A 173 5.44 -7.37 6.77
N LEU A 174 5.77 -6.20 6.27
CA LEU A 174 6.74 -5.29 6.89
C LEU A 174 6.12 -4.58 8.11
N HIS A 175 6.92 -4.38 9.16
CA HIS A 175 6.63 -3.46 10.26
C HIS A 175 6.83 -1.99 9.81
N PRO A 176 6.12 -0.99 10.36
CA PRO A 176 6.29 0.42 9.95
C PRO A 176 7.73 0.95 9.97
N SER A 177 8.58 0.46 10.89
CA SER A 177 10.00 0.83 10.96
C SER A 177 10.85 0.29 9.81
N GLU A 178 10.40 -0.77 9.15
CA GLU A 178 11.00 -1.34 7.94
C GLU A 178 10.55 -0.60 6.68
N GLY A 179 9.67 0.40 6.79
CA GLY A 179 9.19 1.20 5.67
C GLY A 179 10.28 1.84 4.79
N PRO A 180 11.45 2.26 5.31
CA PRO A 180 12.58 2.71 4.50
C PRO A 180 13.12 1.65 3.51
N LEU A 181 12.79 0.36 3.67
CA LEU A 181 13.12 -0.72 2.74
C LEU A 181 12.18 -0.81 1.52
N LEU A 182 11.03 -0.12 1.53
CA LEU A 182 10.06 -0.18 0.43
C LEU A 182 10.66 0.10 -0.97
N PRO A 183 11.63 1.01 -1.16
CA PRO A 183 12.26 1.22 -2.46
C PRO A 183 13.00 0.00 -3.03
N ASN A 184 13.38 -0.99 -2.19
CA ASN A 184 13.95 -2.25 -2.66
C ASN A 184 12.90 -3.17 -3.33
N TYR A 185 11.63 -2.98 -3.01
CA TYR A 185 10.49 -3.61 -3.70
C TYR A 185 10.03 -2.81 -4.93
N GLY A 186 10.71 -1.72 -5.28
CA GLY A 186 10.27 -0.76 -6.30
C GLY A 186 9.12 0.14 -5.84
N ILE A 187 8.86 0.22 -4.53
CA ILE A 187 7.72 0.94 -3.95
C ILE A 187 8.20 2.18 -3.19
N GLY A 188 7.66 3.36 -3.53
CA GLY A 188 7.89 4.60 -2.81
C GLY A 188 6.70 4.98 -1.91
N SER A 189 6.93 5.84 -0.93
CA SER A 189 5.89 6.39 -0.05
C SER A 189 6.11 7.88 0.18
N THR A 190 5.05 8.67 -0.02
CA THR A 190 5.01 10.13 0.18
C THR A 190 3.65 10.51 0.78
N ASN A 191 3.52 11.73 1.30
CA ASN A 191 2.20 12.35 1.52
C ASN A 191 2.00 13.56 0.61
N LEU A 192 0.75 13.94 0.37
CA LEU A 192 0.40 15.20 -0.29
C LEU A 192 0.69 16.38 0.63
N VAL A 193 0.17 16.34 1.87
CA VAL A 193 0.36 17.37 2.90
C VAL A 193 1.38 16.89 3.94
N GLN A 194 2.33 17.76 4.30
CA GLN A 194 3.45 17.40 5.19
C GLN A 194 3.07 17.45 6.67
N ARG A 195 2.20 18.39 7.08
CA ARG A 195 1.88 18.60 8.50
C ARG A 195 1.06 17.46 9.11
N PRO A 196 1.24 17.17 10.41
CA PRO A 196 0.40 16.21 11.12
C PRO A 196 -1.06 16.64 11.26
N SER A 197 -1.94 15.65 11.37
CA SER A 197 -3.31 15.81 11.87
C SER A 197 -3.83 14.52 12.52
N ALA A 198 -4.94 14.58 13.25
CA ALA A 198 -5.62 13.39 13.77
C ALA A 198 -6.59 12.79 12.74
N GLU A 199 -7.21 13.63 11.90
CA GLU A 199 -8.17 13.22 10.86
C GLU A 199 -8.03 14.06 9.59
N MET A 200 -8.48 13.50 8.46
CA MET A 200 -8.47 14.16 7.15
C MET A 200 -9.34 15.43 7.11
N SER A 201 -10.42 15.50 7.88
CA SER A 201 -11.30 16.68 7.91
C SER A 201 -10.67 17.91 8.57
N GLU A 202 -9.52 17.73 9.25
CA GLU A 202 -8.73 18.82 9.83
C GLU A 202 -7.87 19.56 8.79
N ILE A 203 -7.88 19.12 7.52
CA ILE A 203 -7.10 19.68 6.40
C ILE A 203 -8.06 20.27 5.35
N SER A 204 -7.77 21.49 4.89
CA SER A 204 -8.62 22.19 3.91
C SER A 204 -8.37 21.71 2.48
N ASN A 205 -9.37 21.89 1.59
CA ASN A 205 -9.18 21.56 0.16
C ASN A 205 -8.13 22.47 -0.50
N ASP A 206 -8.02 23.72 -0.07
CA ASP A 206 -7.06 24.67 -0.61
C ASP A 206 -5.63 24.33 -0.17
N GLU A 207 -5.43 23.94 1.09
CA GLU A 207 -4.14 23.42 1.58
C GLU A 207 -3.69 22.18 0.78
N MET A 208 -4.59 21.21 0.54
CA MET A 208 -4.26 20.06 -0.31
C MET A 208 -3.90 20.48 -1.75
N LYS A 209 -4.63 21.46 -2.32
CA LYS A 209 -4.43 21.96 -3.68
C LYS A 209 -3.10 22.69 -3.84
N GLU A 210 -2.70 23.49 -2.86
CA GLU A 210 -1.41 24.17 -2.79
C GLU A 210 -0.22 23.20 -2.75
N ARG A 211 -0.42 21.98 -2.22
CA ARG A 211 0.62 20.95 -2.18
C ARG A 211 0.73 20.09 -3.45
N VAL A 212 -0.25 20.13 -4.37
CA VAL A 212 -0.21 19.32 -5.60
C VAL A 212 1.04 19.60 -6.46
N PRO A 213 1.50 20.84 -6.69
CA PRO A 213 2.71 21.10 -7.49
C PRO A 213 3.95 20.38 -6.95
N PHE A 214 4.13 20.35 -5.63
CA PHE A 214 5.27 19.70 -4.98
C PHE A 214 5.21 18.16 -5.08
N LEU A 215 4.00 17.58 -5.03
CA LEU A 215 3.83 16.16 -5.34
C LEU A 215 4.19 15.88 -6.80
N LEU A 216 3.71 16.71 -7.74
CA LEU A 216 4.01 16.54 -9.16
C LEU A 216 5.51 16.68 -9.43
N GLN A 217 6.23 17.56 -8.73
CA GLN A 217 7.70 17.68 -8.85
C GLN A 217 8.40 16.36 -8.48
N LYS A 218 7.98 15.69 -7.40
CA LYS A 218 8.46 14.34 -7.05
C LYS A 218 8.16 13.33 -8.16
N VAL A 219 6.92 13.34 -8.67
CA VAL A 219 6.49 12.41 -9.73
C VAL A 219 7.33 12.60 -10.99
N VAL A 220 7.55 13.85 -11.45
CA VAL A 220 8.37 14.14 -12.62
C VAL A 220 9.85 13.84 -12.40
N ARG A 221 10.38 14.01 -11.19
CA ARG A 221 11.76 13.66 -10.86
C ARG A 221 12.00 12.14 -10.87
N TYR A 222 11.16 11.38 -10.18
CA TYR A 222 11.37 9.94 -9.94
C TYR A 222 10.68 9.04 -11.00
N LYS A 223 9.88 9.63 -11.89
CA LYS A 223 9.16 9.00 -13.02
C LYS A 223 8.53 7.62 -12.69
N PRO A 224 7.75 7.45 -11.59
CA PRO A 224 7.24 6.13 -11.19
C PRO A 224 6.27 5.56 -12.23
N ARG A 225 6.21 4.23 -12.44
CA ARG A 225 5.23 3.67 -13.41
C ARG A 225 3.79 3.98 -13.00
N ILE A 226 3.45 3.82 -11.72
CA ILE A 226 2.13 4.19 -11.17
C ILE A 226 2.27 5.16 -10.00
N LEU A 227 1.50 6.26 -10.04
CA LEU A 227 1.19 7.09 -8.87
C LEU A 227 -0.15 6.64 -8.29
N ALA A 228 -0.14 6.02 -7.11
CA ALA A 228 -1.32 5.49 -6.45
C ALA A 228 -1.69 6.31 -5.20
N PHE A 229 -2.88 6.91 -5.21
CA PHE A 229 -3.41 7.71 -4.10
C PHE A 229 -4.08 6.84 -3.04
N VAL A 230 -3.58 6.87 -1.81
CA VAL A 230 -4.13 6.13 -0.64
C VAL A 230 -5.30 6.89 0.00
N GLY A 231 -6.29 7.24 -0.82
CA GLY A 231 -7.49 7.94 -0.43
C GLY A 231 -8.15 8.71 -1.58
N MET A 232 -9.43 8.43 -1.83
CA MET A 232 -10.17 9.05 -2.95
C MET A 232 -10.17 10.58 -2.92
N LYS A 233 -10.17 11.21 -1.74
CA LYS A 233 -10.26 12.67 -1.62
C LYS A 233 -9.01 13.39 -2.15
N ILE A 234 -7.81 12.88 -1.89
CA ILE A 234 -6.57 13.48 -2.42
C ILE A 234 -6.41 13.22 -3.92
N CYS A 235 -6.84 12.05 -4.40
CA CYS A 235 -6.94 11.79 -5.84
C CYS A 235 -7.89 12.80 -6.52
N GLU A 236 -9.04 13.11 -5.91
CA GLU A 236 -10.01 14.10 -6.41
C GLU A 236 -9.43 15.53 -6.46
N VAL A 237 -8.56 15.89 -5.51
CA VAL A 237 -7.86 17.19 -5.51
C VAL A 237 -6.82 17.24 -6.65
N VAL A 238 -5.99 16.21 -6.80
CA VAL A 238 -4.95 16.17 -7.85
C VAL A 238 -5.56 16.07 -9.25
N MET A 239 -6.56 15.21 -9.46
CA MET A 239 -7.28 15.13 -10.74
C MET A 239 -7.94 16.46 -11.11
N ARG A 240 -8.47 17.20 -10.12
CA ARG A 240 -9.02 18.55 -10.32
C ARG A 240 -7.95 19.59 -10.64
N TYR A 241 -6.78 19.49 -10.02
CA TYR A 241 -5.63 20.34 -10.35
C TYR A 241 -5.21 20.12 -11.82
N LEU A 242 -4.94 18.87 -12.21
CA LEU A 242 -4.57 18.50 -13.59
C LEU A 242 -5.63 18.94 -14.60
N HIS A 243 -6.91 18.59 -14.37
CA HIS A 243 -8.02 18.99 -15.23
C HIS A 243 -8.14 20.51 -15.43
N ASN A 244 -7.68 21.31 -14.46
CA ASN A 244 -7.78 22.77 -14.47
C ASN A 244 -6.54 23.48 -15.03
N LEU A 245 -5.44 22.77 -15.30
CA LEU A 245 -4.25 23.35 -15.94
C LEU A 245 -4.61 24.16 -17.20
N PRO A 246 -3.83 25.20 -17.54
CA PRO A 246 -3.98 25.90 -18.81
C PRO A 246 -3.87 24.89 -19.96
N LYS A 247 -4.76 24.98 -20.93
CA LYS A 247 -4.51 24.31 -22.21
C LYS A 247 -3.47 25.14 -22.93
N THR A 248 -2.29 24.57 -23.15
CA THR A 248 -1.42 25.06 -24.22
C THR A 248 -2.13 24.73 -25.52
N GLU A 249 -2.77 25.73 -26.13
CA GLU A 249 -3.04 25.65 -27.56
C GLU A 249 -1.68 25.59 -28.24
N VAL A 250 -1.30 24.39 -28.67
CA VAL A 250 -0.12 24.20 -29.51
C VAL A 250 -0.40 25.03 -30.75
N VAL A 251 0.33 26.14 -30.91
CA VAL A 251 0.21 27.02 -32.06
C VAL A 251 0.79 26.30 -33.27
N SER A 252 -0.01 25.42 -33.86
CA SER A 252 0.18 24.94 -35.22
C SER A 252 0.15 26.18 -36.12
N ALA A 253 1.33 26.66 -36.51
CA ALA A 253 1.51 27.88 -37.28
C ALA A 253 1.04 27.70 -38.74
N SER A 254 -0.27 27.61 -38.95
CA SER A 254 -0.89 27.51 -40.28
C SER A 254 -2.34 27.99 -40.38
N SER A 255 -2.93 28.62 -39.35
CA SER A 255 -4.28 29.19 -39.44
C SER A 255 -4.36 30.65 -38.97
N SER A 256 -5.04 31.47 -39.77
CA SER A 256 -5.14 32.92 -39.61
C SER A 256 -5.95 33.34 -38.37
N PRO A 257 -5.66 34.50 -37.76
CA PRO A 257 -6.36 34.95 -36.56
C PRO A 257 -7.76 35.49 -36.90
N SER A 258 -8.77 34.61 -36.91
CA SER A 258 -10.17 34.99 -37.05
C SER A 258 -11.11 34.10 -36.24
N SER A 259 -11.19 34.38 -34.93
CA SER A 259 -12.44 34.48 -34.18
C SER A 259 -12.15 34.79 -32.72
N SER A 260 -13.01 35.60 -32.09
CA SER A 260 -12.93 35.88 -30.65
C SER A 260 -13.01 34.57 -29.86
N PRO A 261 -12.21 34.39 -28.78
CA PRO A 261 -12.25 33.17 -28.00
C PRO A 261 -13.59 33.05 -27.28
N SER A 262 -14.53 32.32 -27.89
CA SER A 262 -15.76 31.94 -27.22
C SER A 262 -15.37 31.14 -25.97
N LYS A 263 -15.83 31.58 -24.79
CA LYS A 263 -15.58 30.88 -23.52
C LYS A 263 -16.40 29.59 -23.48
N GLY A 264 -16.02 28.63 -24.31
CA GLY A 264 -16.58 27.28 -24.32
C GLY A 264 -16.44 26.68 -22.92
N ARG A 265 -17.58 26.43 -22.27
CA ARG A 265 -17.61 25.90 -20.91
C ARG A 265 -16.81 24.59 -20.88
N ARG A 266 -15.71 24.55 -20.09
CA ARG A 266 -14.90 23.33 -19.91
C ARG A 266 -15.85 22.16 -19.59
N LYS A 267 -15.64 21.00 -20.23
CA LYS A 267 -16.35 19.77 -19.85
C LYS A 267 -16.18 19.56 -18.34
N ALA A 268 -17.20 19.02 -17.69
CA ALA A 268 -17.10 18.69 -16.27
C ALA A 268 -16.02 17.61 -16.07
N MET A 269 -15.21 17.76 -15.03
CA MET A 269 -14.21 16.76 -14.68
C MET A 269 -14.91 15.41 -14.40
N PRO A 270 -14.40 14.28 -14.95
CA PRO A 270 -14.87 12.96 -14.58
C PRO A 270 -14.82 12.73 -13.06
N LYS A 271 -15.80 11.98 -12.53
CA LYS A 271 -15.77 11.59 -11.11
C LYS A 271 -14.63 10.60 -10.88
N VAL A 272 -13.83 10.85 -9.85
CA VAL A 272 -12.82 9.90 -9.38
C VAL A 272 -13.52 8.61 -8.90
N LYS A 273 -13.03 7.48 -9.40
CA LYS A 273 -13.43 6.12 -9.02
C LYS A 273 -12.24 5.38 -8.43
N ILE A 274 -12.45 4.22 -7.80
CA ILE A 274 -11.35 3.32 -7.43
C ILE A 274 -10.76 2.70 -8.70
N GLY A 275 -9.44 2.49 -8.74
CA GLY A 275 -8.72 1.96 -9.90
C GLY A 275 -7.99 3.03 -10.73
N LEU A 276 -7.68 2.71 -11.98
CA LEU A 276 -7.09 3.63 -12.95
C LEU A 276 -7.98 4.87 -13.22
N GLN A 277 -7.35 6.04 -13.27
CA GLN A 277 -7.98 7.31 -13.60
C GLN A 277 -7.79 7.65 -15.09
N ALA A 278 -8.65 8.54 -15.59
CA ALA A 278 -8.59 9.06 -16.97
C ALA A 278 -7.45 10.10 -17.15
N ALA A 279 -6.24 9.80 -16.66
CA ALA A 279 -5.09 10.68 -16.75
C ALA A 279 -3.75 9.91 -16.70
N THR A 280 -2.81 10.32 -17.56
CA THR A 280 -1.40 9.91 -17.54
C THR A 280 -0.51 11.14 -17.52
N ILE A 281 0.71 11.00 -16.97
CA ILE A 281 1.77 12.01 -17.08
C ILE A 281 2.83 11.44 -18.02
N SER A 282 3.16 12.13 -19.10
CA SER A 282 4.17 11.69 -20.07
C SER A 282 5.45 12.51 -19.96
N TYR A 283 6.58 11.85 -20.23
CA TYR A 283 7.90 12.46 -20.19
C TYR A 283 8.42 12.72 -21.62
N PRO A 284 9.34 13.68 -21.81
CA PRO A 284 10.13 13.75 -23.04
C PRO A 284 11.01 12.48 -23.15
N PRO A 285 11.34 12.02 -24.36
CA PRO A 285 12.32 10.96 -24.54
C PRO A 285 13.70 11.44 -24.03
N ASP A 286 14.46 10.56 -23.39
CA ASP A 286 15.77 10.91 -22.83
C ASP A 286 16.84 11.06 -23.94
N VAL A 287 16.56 10.58 -25.16
CA VAL A 287 17.36 10.78 -26.38
C VAL A 287 16.54 11.57 -27.40
N LYS A 288 17.16 12.52 -28.11
CA LYS A 288 16.50 13.17 -29.26
C LYS A 288 16.40 12.15 -30.41
N PRO A 289 15.23 11.93 -31.02
CA PRO A 289 15.15 11.04 -32.18
C PRO A 289 16.05 11.58 -33.30
N GLU A 290 16.96 10.75 -33.80
CA GLU A 290 17.66 11.03 -35.05
C GLU A 290 16.64 10.97 -36.21
N ASP A 291 16.84 11.80 -37.23
CA ASP A 291 15.85 12.07 -38.28
C ASP A 291 15.30 10.79 -38.93
N GLY A 292 14.05 10.44 -38.60
CA GLY A 292 13.33 9.30 -39.18
C GLY A 292 13.16 8.06 -38.28
N GLY A 293 13.66 8.07 -37.04
CA GLY A 293 13.39 7.02 -36.06
C GLY A 293 11.90 6.94 -35.65
N ALA A 294 11.39 5.72 -35.43
CA ALA A 294 10.02 5.51 -34.95
C ALA A 294 9.79 6.22 -33.60
N GLU A 295 8.56 6.72 -33.38
CA GLU A 295 8.18 7.48 -32.18
C GLU A 295 8.42 6.65 -30.90
N GLU A 296 9.56 6.86 -30.25
CA GLU A 296 9.99 6.08 -29.10
C GLU A 296 8.97 6.26 -27.97
N ALA A 297 8.49 5.13 -27.41
CA ALA A 297 7.33 5.12 -26.54
C ALA A 297 7.59 5.92 -25.26
N ARG A 298 7.12 7.17 -25.23
CA ARG A 298 7.31 8.12 -24.13
C ARG A 298 6.97 7.43 -22.81
N GLN A 299 7.94 7.42 -21.88
CA GLN A 299 7.71 6.92 -20.52
C GLN A 299 6.52 7.67 -19.92
N LYS A 300 5.65 6.93 -19.21
CA LYS A 300 4.43 7.46 -18.60
C LYS A 300 4.30 7.03 -17.15
N THR A 301 3.75 7.93 -16.33
CA THR A 301 3.18 7.62 -15.03
C THR A 301 1.67 7.52 -15.16
N PHE A 302 1.10 6.37 -14.79
CA PHE A 302 -0.33 6.15 -14.72
C PHE A 302 -0.87 6.58 -13.35
N ILE A 303 -2.09 7.13 -13.29
CA ILE A 303 -2.71 7.58 -12.04
C ILE A 303 -3.75 6.57 -11.55
N TRP A 304 -3.62 6.14 -10.29
CA TRP A 304 -4.44 5.12 -9.67
C TRP A 304 -5.03 5.60 -8.32
N CYS A 305 -6.22 5.14 -7.96
CA CYS A 305 -6.96 5.60 -6.78
C CYS A 305 -7.40 4.46 -5.86
N LEU A 306 -6.88 4.43 -4.64
CA LEU A 306 -7.26 3.49 -3.57
C LEU A 306 -8.28 4.14 -2.60
N PRO A 307 -9.13 3.35 -1.94
CA PRO A 307 -9.76 3.79 -0.70
C PRO A 307 -8.70 4.02 0.38
N SER A 308 -8.97 4.88 1.36
CA SER A 308 -8.03 5.10 2.46
C SER A 308 -7.87 3.83 3.30
N THR A 309 -6.63 3.47 3.62
CA THR A 309 -6.26 2.30 4.44
C THR A 309 -6.67 2.43 5.92
N SER A 310 -7.05 3.62 6.38
CA SER A 310 -7.53 3.85 7.74
C SER A 310 -8.77 3.01 8.07
N ALA A 311 -8.79 2.36 9.25
CA ALA A 311 -9.99 1.69 9.77
C ALA A 311 -11.15 2.66 10.10
N ARG A 312 -10.92 3.99 10.10
CA ARG A 312 -12.02 4.98 10.17
C ARG A 312 -12.94 4.91 8.95
N VAL A 313 -12.43 4.46 7.79
CA VAL A 313 -13.23 4.21 6.58
C VAL A 313 -13.83 2.81 6.68
N VAL A 314 -15.10 2.76 7.08
CA VAL A 314 -15.88 1.53 7.29
C VAL A 314 -16.60 1.03 6.03
N GLU A 315 -16.63 1.83 4.95
CA GLU A 315 -17.22 1.46 3.66
C GLU A 315 -16.44 0.32 2.98
N TYR A 316 -15.14 0.22 3.24
CA TYR A 316 -14.27 -0.85 2.75
C TYR A 316 -13.58 -1.52 3.93
N GLN A 317 -13.92 -2.78 4.19
CA GLN A 317 -13.27 -3.57 5.24
C GLN A 317 -11.88 -4.04 4.75
N LEU A 318 -11.10 -4.67 5.64
CA LEU A 318 -9.75 -5.15 5.30
C LEU A 318 -9.75 -6.04 4.04
N ILE A 319 -10.68 -6.99 3.97
CA ILE A 319 -10.83 -7.93 2.84
C ILE A 319 -11.11 -7.18 1.52
N ASP A 320 -11.95 -6.15 1.54
CA ASP A 320 -12.29 -5.37 0.34
C ASP A 320 -11.09 -4.53 -0.11
N LYS A 321 -10.39 -3.91 0.85
CA LYS A 321 -9.14 -3.19 0.59
C LYS A 321 -8.10 -4.13 -0.04
N ILE A 322 -7.89 -5.33 0.48
CA ILE A 322 -6.96 -6.31 -0.11
C ILE A 322 -7.34 -6.67 -1.55
N LYS A 323 -8.62 -6.94 -1.85
CA LYS A 323 -9.09 -7.19 -3.22
C LYS A 323 -8.76 -6.02 -4.16
N ILE A 324 -8.99 -4.80 -3.71
CA ILE A 324 -8.70 -3.57 -4.47
C ILE A 324 -7.19 -3.40 -4.68
N TRP A 325 -6.36 -3.66 -3.67
CA TRP A 325 -4.89 -3.63 -3.80
C TRP A 325 -4.35 -4.73 -4.73
N LYS A 326 -5.03 -5.88 -4.85
CA LYS A 326 -4.69 -6.90 -5.87
C LYS A 326 -4.97 -6.42 -7.30
N LEU A 327 -5.96 -5.55 -7.53
CA LEU A 327 -6.17 -4.93 -8.84
C LEU A 327 -5.00 -3.98 -9.17
N LEU A 328 -4.56 -3.15 -8.22
CA LEU A 328 -3.37 -2.31 -8.39
C LEU A 328 -2.12 -3.14 -8.72
N LYS A 329 -1.92 -4.29 -8.06
CA LYS A 329 -0.82 -5.20 -8.39
C LYS A 329 -0.97 -5.77 -9.81
N ALA A 330 -2.15 -6.21 -10.21
CA ALA A 330 -2.38 -6.75 -11.55
C ALA A 330 -2.13 -5.72 -12.67
N ASP A 331 -2.50 -4.46 -12.46
CA ASP A 331 -2.15 -3.36 -13.37
C ASP A 331 -0.63 -3.13 -13.40
N LEU A 332 0.03 -3.17 -12.24
CA LEU A 332 1.49 -2.99 -12.15
C LEU A 332 2.28 -4.13 -12.80
N ASP A 333 1.84 -5.38 -12.63
CA ASP A 333 2.45 -6.57 -13.24
C ASP A 333 2.36 -6.50 -14.77
N GLN A 334 1.21 -6.05 -15.31
CA GLN A 334 1.06 -5.77 -16.76
C GLN A 334 2.06 -4.71 -17.23
N LEU A 335 2.28 -3.63 -16.45
CA LEU A 335 3.27 -2.60 -16.78
C LEU A 335 4.73 -3.07 -16.71
N LYS A 336 5.00 -4.24 -16.11
CA LYS A 336 6.35 -4.84 -15.99
C LYS A 336 6.58 -5.98 -16.98
N GLY A 337 5.53 -6.66 -17.43
CA GLY A 337 5.62 -7.89 -18.24
C GLY A 337 5.81 -7.71 -19.75
N PHE A 338 5.65 -6.50 -20.29
CA PHE A 338 5.70 -6.24 -21.74
C PHE A 338 6.79 -5.23 -22.12
N SER A 339 7.37 -5.40 -23.31
CA SER A 339 8.24 -4.41 -23.96
C SER A 339 7.50 -3.13 -24.35
N SER A 340 6.21 -3.24 -24.69
CA SER A 340 5.29 -2.12 -24.92
C SER A 340 4.08 -2.26 -23.99
N PRO A 341 4.19 -1.88 -22.70
CA PRO A 341 3.12 -2.08 -21.74
C PRO A 341 1.93 -1.16 -22.01
N SER A 342 0.75 -1.77 -22.12
CA SER A 342 -0.53 -1.10 -22.34
C SER A 342 -1.50 -1.50 -21.22
N LEU A 343 -2.28 -0.55 -20.72
CA LEU A 343 -3.39 -0.77 -19.79
C LEU A 343 -4.69 -0.34 -20.46
N ASP A 344 -5.80 -0.96 -20.07
CA ASP A 344 -7.14 -0.54 -20.47
C ASP A 344 -7.54 0.76 -19.77
N LEU A 345 -7.07 1.89 -20.31
CA LEU A 345 -7.31 3.21 -19.74
C LEU A 345 -8.78 3.63 -19.88
N PRO A 346 -9.35 4.37 -18.91
CA PRO A 346 -10.71 4.87 -19.01
C PRO A 346 -10.94 5.74 -20.26
N GLU A 347 -12.16 5.68 -20.81
CA GLU A 347 -12.56 6.56 -21.92
C GLU A 347 -12.32 8.04 -21.60
N GLY A 348 -11.79 8.78 -22.57
CA GLY A 348 -11.46 10.20 -22.39
C GLY A 348 -10.22 10.47 -21.54
N THR A 349 -9.31 9.49 -21.42
CA THR A 349 -8.01 9.69 -20.76
C THR A 349 -7.23 10.85 -21.39
N VAL A 350 -6.74 11.76 -20.55
CA VAL A 350 -5.93 12.91 -20.95
C VAL A 350 -4.47 12.65 -20.58
N ASP A 351 -3.57 12.77 -21.56
CA ASP A 351 -2.12 12.75 -21.31
C ASP A 351 -1.65 14.16 -20.96
N TYR A 352 -0.87 14.29 -19.88
CA TYR A 352 -0.31 15.54 -19.39
C TYR A 352 1.22 15.50 -19.53
N PRO A 353 1.81 16.11 -20.57
CA PRO A 353 3.26 16.23 -20.69
C PRO A 353 3.84 16.94 -19.47
N ALA A 354 4.95 16.42 -18.94
CA ALA A 354 5.58 16.91 -17.71
C ALA A 354 5.95 18.41 -17.78
N GLU A 355 6.24 18.93 -18.97
CA GLU A 355 6.55 20.33 -19.25
C GLU A 355 5.34 21.26 -19.01
N LEU A 356 4.11 20.73 -19.14
CA LEU A 356 2.88 21.50 -18.88
C LEU A 356 2.45 21.50 -17.40
N LEU A 357 3.09 20.68 -16.56
CA LEU A 357 2.81 20.65 -15.12
C LEU A 357 3.44 21.84 -14.39
N PHE A 358 4.51 22.41 -14.95
CA PHE A 358 5.24 23.56 -14.40
C PHE A 358 5.40 24.65 -15.47
N PRO A 359 4.31 25.31 -15.90
CA PRO A 359 4.41 26.40 -16.86
C PRO A 359 5.36 27.46 -16.32
N ALA A 360 6.30 27.89 -17.16
CA ALA A 360 7.30 28.89 -16.80
C ALA A 360 6.61 30.14 -16.24
N SER A 361 7.02 30.56 -15.04
CA SER A 361 6.48 31.75 -14.39
C SER A 361 6.63 32.96 -15.30
N SER A 362 5.51 33.55 -15.72
CA SER A 362 5.48 34.79 -16.51
C SER A 362 6.30 35.86 -15.79
N GLY A 363 7.35 36.34 -16.44
CA GLY A 363 8.57 36.76 -15.75
C GLY A 363 8.45 37.90 -14.73
N THR A 364 9.15 37.69 -13.61
CA THR A 364 9.97 38.71 -12.94
C THR A 364 11.30 38.04 -12.52
N PRO A 365 12.48 38.65 -12.77
CA PRO A 365 13.77 38.01 -12.42
C PRO A 365 14.11 37.99 -10.91
N ASP A 366 13.48 38.85 -10.11
CA ASP A 366 13.90 39.15 -8.72
C ASP A 366 12.94 38.63 -7.64
N ALA A 367 12.37 37.44 -7.85
CA ALA A 367 11.70 36.69 -6.79
C ALA A 367 12.60 35.54 -6.30
N VAL A 368 13.58 35.87 -5.46
CA VAL A 368 14.31 34.87 -4.66
C VAL A 368 13.25 34.02 -3.92
N PRO A 369 13.25 32.68 -4.04
CA PRO A 369 12.33 31.86 -3.28
C PRO A 369 12.61 32.08 -1.80
N THR A 370 11.65 32.64 -1.07
CA THR A 370 11.71 32.72 0.38
C THR A 370 11.95 31.31 0.93
N ARG A 371 13.00 31.13 1.74
CA ARG A 371 13.41 29.85 2.32
C ARG A 371 12.36 29.31 3.30
N GLY A 372 11.26 28.78 2.76
CA GLY A 372 10.26 28.00 3.49
C GLY A 372 10.55 26.51 3.37
N SER A 373 11.43 26.00 4.24
CA SER A 373 11.82 24.59 4.38
C SER A 373 12.29 23.89 3.08
N ALA A 374 13.61 23.86 2.87
CA ALA A 374 14.20 23.02 1.83
C ALA A 374 13.91 21.53 2.11
N PHE A 375 13.40 20.81 1.11
CA PHE A 375 12.97 19.41 1.24
C PHE A 375 14.12 18.49 1.68
N ARG A 376 13.96 17.85 2.84
CA ARG A 376 14.87 16.79 3.31
C ARG A 376 14.52 15.47 2.62
N VAL A 377 15.07 15.28 1.42
CA VAL A 377 15.11 13.96 0.78
C VAL A 377 16.07 13.09 1.58
N THR A 378 15.57 12.05 2.24
CA THR A 378 16.40 11.03 2.86
C THR A 378 16.74 9.98 1.82
N LEU A 379 17.91 10.12 1.19
CA LEU A 379 18.54 9.01 0.47
C LEU A 379 18.93 7.96 1.50
N VAL A 380 18.12 6.91 1.64
CA VAL A 380 18.42 5.78 2.53
C VAL A 380 19.67 5.09 2.01
N LYS A 381 20.74 5.09 2.79
CA LYS A 381 21.93 4.30 2.50
C LYS A 381 21.79 2.92 3.16
N MET A 382 22.49 1.91 2.64
CA MET A 382 22.50 0.57 3.27
C MET A 382 23.00 0.61 4.72
N GLU A 383 23.92 1.52 5.05
CA GLU A 383 24.49 1.70 6.40
C GLU A 383 23.50 2.23 7.44
N ASP A 384 22.39 2.84 7.03
CA ASP A 384 21.32 3.29 7.94
C ASP A 384 20.37 2.15 8.36
N ILE A 385 20.45 1.01 7.68
CA ILE A 385 19.64 -0.19 7.96
C ILE A 385 20.33 -1.00 9.06
N LYS A 386 20.10 -0.63 10.32
CA LYS A 386 20.39 -1.56 11.43
C LYS A 386 19.38 -2.72 11.38
N PRO A 387 19.82 -3.99 11.35
CA PRO A 387 18.92 -5.12 11.55
C PRO A 387 18.27 -5.03 12.94
N SER A 388 17.10 -5.64 13.08
CA SER A 388 16.44 -5.76 14.37
C SER A 388 17.21 -6.77 15.23
N PRO A 389 17.40 -6.56 16.54
CA PRO A 389 17.97 -7.59 17.41
C PRO A 389 17.11 -8.86 17.49
N ALA A 390 15.88 -8.84 16.95
CA ALA A 390 15.06 -10.04 16.75
C ALA A 390 15.64 -11.03 15.71
N ASP A 391 16.58 -10.60 14.86
CA ASP A 391 17.18 -11.44 13.82
C ASP A 391 18.54 -12.06 14.25
N GLU A 392 19.17 -11.59 15.34
CA GLU A 392 20.42 -12.17 15.86
C GLU A 392 20.20 -13.44 16.71
N GLU A 393 19.00 -13.62 17.30
CA GLU A 393 18.71 -14.74 18.21
C GLU A 393 18.38 -16.08 17.49
N THR A 394 18.55 -16.14 16.16
CA THR A 394 18.23 -17.35 15.36
C THR A 394 19.44 -17.94 14.61
N THR A 395 20.66 -17.43 14.79
CA THR A 395 21.87 -17.96 14.11
C THR A 395 23.09 -18.16 15.02
N VAL A 396 22.90 -18.75 16.20
CA VAL A 396 24.02 -19.29 17.03
C VAL A 396 23.64 -20.65 17.65
N ALA A 397 23.49 -21.68 16.81
CA ALA A 397 23.22 -23.05 17.28
C ALA A 397 23.72 -24.13 16.32
N GLU A 398 24.94 -24.01 15.79
CA GLU A 398 25.65 -25.12 15.14
C GLU A 398 27.17 -24.89 15.19
N GLY A 399 27.93 -25.93 15.58
CA GLY A 399 29.40 -25.91 15.60
C GLY A 399 30.06 -25.93 16.98
N ASP A 400 29.90 -27.02 17.72
CA ASP A 400 30.77 -27.33 18.88
C ASP A 400 31.75 -28.46 18.50
N VAL A 401 32.99 -28.36 19.02
CA VAL A 401 34.11 -29.32 18.91
C VAL A 401 34.62 -29.65 17.49
N ILE A 402 35.80 -29.12 17.11
CA ILE A 402 37.11 -29.82 17.25
C ILE A 402 38.22 -28.77 17.46
N GLU A 403 38.82 -28.75 18.65
CA GLU A 403 40.07 -28.04 18.90
C GLU A 403 41.25 -29.03 18.78
N GLY A 404 42.16 -28.80 17.83
CA GLY A 404 43.26 -29.71 17.50
C GLY A 404 44.50 -28.94 17.06
N ALA A 405 45.47 -28.81 17.95
CA ALA A 405 46.63 -27.95 17.76
C ALA A 405 47.64 -28.49 16.73
N ALA A 406 48.16 -27.58 15.88
CA ALA A 406 49.46 -27.72 15.23
C ALA A 406 50.03 -26.33 14.89
N MET A 407 50.94 -25.85 15.73
CA MET A 407 51.78 -24.68 15.43
C MET A 407 52.70 -25.00 14.24
N LYS A 408 52.79 -24.10 13.26
CA LYS A 408 53.97 -24.00 12.40
C LYS A 408 54.87 -22.89 12.92
N GLN A 409 56.13 -23.22 13.14
CA GLN A 409 57.25 -22.29 12.98
C GLN A 409 58.12 -22.86 11.87
N ASP A 410 58.70 -21.96 11.08
CA ASP A 410 59.54 -22.28 9.93
C ASP A 410 61.05 -22.33 10.33
N GLU A 411 61.89 -22.62 9.33
CA GLU A 411 63.35 -22.38 9.25
C GLU A 411 64.33 -23.47 9.77
N ASP A 412 64.93 -24.13 8.77
CA ASP A 412 66.37 -24.36 8.52
C ASP A 412 67.28 -25.31 9.36
N GLU A 413 68.21 -25.93 8.59
CA GLU A 413 69.26 -26.95 8.86
C GLU A 413 68.85 -28.40 9.20
#